data_AF-A0A7Y2ETH2-F1
#
_entry.id   AF-A0A7Y2ETH2-F1
#
_cell.length_a   1.000
_cell.length_b   1.000
_cell.length_c   1.000
_cell.angle_alpha   90.00
_cell.angle_beta   90.00
_cell.angle_gamma   90.00
#
_symmetry.space_group_name_H-M   'P 1'
#
loop_
_entity.id
_entity.type
_entity.pdbx_description
1 polymer ?
#
loop_
_entity_poly.entity_id
_entity_poly.type
_entity_poly.pdbx_seq_one_letter_code
_entity_poly.pdbx_strand_id
1 'polypeptide(L)'
;MKKAVTTIGLFLILAVGTYVYLLASQISDVDEVCALFPEGAVIGNLKEIEDNYSLKLMGPFAVRNKSDTQEAVFCASLTLCDTSCSVEYRNGRVTKAEVRRL
;
A
#
# COMPACT_ATOMS: atom_id res chain seq x y z
N MET A 1 -37.67 -22.72 11.59
CA MET A 1 -36.96 -21.65 10.86
C MET A 1 -36.24 -20.66 11.81
N LYS A 2 -35.42 -21.14 12.76
CA LYS A 2 -34.63 -20.26 13.67
C LYS A 2 -33.10 -20.41 13.53
N LYS A 3 -32.62 -21.42 12.79
CA LYS A 3 -31.18 -21.67 12.59
C LYS A 3 -30.56 -20.86 11.45
N ALA A 4 -31.34 -20.43 10.46
CA ALA A 4 -30.80 -19.70 9.30
C ALA A 4 -30.39 -18.25 9.63
N VAL A 5 -31.13 -17.58 10.53
CA VAL A 5 -30.88 -16.19 10.92
C VAL A 5 -29.60 -16.05 11.73
N THR A 6 -29.30 -17.03 12.59
CA THR A 6 -28.06 -17.08 13.38
C THR A 6 -26.83 -17.38 12.52
N THR A 7 -26.96 -18.26 11.53
CA THR A 7 -25.84 -18.58 10.62
C THR A 7 -25.48 -17.40 9.73
N ILE A 8 -26.46 -16.73 9.09
CA ILE A 8 -26.21 -15.55 8.24
C ILE A 8 -25.61 -14.39 9.04
N GLY A 9 -26.12 -14.15 10.26
CA GLY A 9 -25.57 -13.13 11.15
C GLY A 9 -24.12 -13.38 11.55
N LEU A 10 -23.75 -14.64 11.83
CA LEU A 10 -22.38 -15.02 12.15
C LEU A 10 -21.42 -14.84 10.95
N PHE A 11 -21.87 -15.20 9.74
CA PHE A 11 -21.09 -14.99 8.52
C PHE A 11 -20.82 -13.50 8.24
N LEU A 12 -21.80 -12.64 8.46
CA LEU A 12 -21.64 -11.19 8.31
C LEU A 12 -20.62 -10.62 9.31
N ILE A 13 -20.66 -11.05 10.58
CA ILE A 13 -19.71 -10.58 11.60
C ILE A 13 -18.28 -11.03 11.26
N LEU A 14 -18.10 -12.27 10.84
CA LEU A 14 -16.79 -12.79 10.43
C LEU A 14 -16.27 -12.07 9.18
N ALA A 15 -17.12 -11.81 8.19
CA ALA A 15 -16.75 -11.08 6.99
C ALA A 15 -16.32 -9.64 7.32
N VAL A 16 -17.07 -8.93 8.15
CA VAL A 16 -16.73 -7.55 8.58
C VAL A 16 -15.46 -7.54 9.42
N GLY A 17 -15.32 -8.46 10.38
CA GLY A 17 -14.11 -8.56 11.20
C GLY A 17 -12.86 -8.84 10.37
N THR A 18 -12.97 -9.74 9.39
CA THR A 18 -11.87 -10.06 8.47
C THR A 18 -11.52 -8.87 7.59
N TYR A 19 -12.52 -8.15 7.08
CA TYR A 19 -12.31 -6.96 6.27
C TYR A 19 -11.57 -5.86 7.05
N VAL A 20 -12.00 -5.58 8.29
CA VAL A 20 -11.34 -4.58 9.16
C VAL A 20 -9.91 -4.98 9.50
N TYR A 21 -9.66 -6.27 9.77
CA TYR A 21 -8.32 -6.78 10.05
C TYR A 21 -7.38 -6.62 8.83
N LEU A 22 -7.84 -7.02 7.64
CA LEU A 22 -7.05 -6.89 6.42
C LEU A 22 -6.79 -5.42 6.08
N LEU A 23 -7.77 -4.54 6.30
CA LEU A 23 -7.62 -3.10 6.11
C LEU A 23 -6.53 -2.52 7.02
N ALA A 24 -6.56 -2.88 8.32
CA ALA A 24 -5.55 -2.45 9.27
C ALA A 24 -4.15 -2.95 8.91
N SER A 25 -4.05 -4.21 8.44
CA SER A 25 -2.79 -4.78 7.96
C SER A 25 -2.24 -4.00 6.77
N GLN A 26 -3.06 -3.67 5.76
CA GLN A 26 -2.59 -2.90 4.61
C GLN A 26 -2.13 -1.49 4.99
N ILE A 27 -2.83 -0.84 5.91
CA ILE A 27 -2.43 0.50 6.38
C ILE A 27 -1.08 0.43 7.11
N SER A 28 -0.88 -0.59 7.97
CA SER A 28 0.41 -0.83 8.63
C SER A 28 1.53 -1.10 7.61
N ASP A 29 1.25 -1.95 6.62
CA ASP A 29 2.19 -2.29 5.55
C ASP A 29 2.60 -1.04 4.75
N VAL A 30 1.68 -0.08 4.51
CA VAL A 30 2.03 1.19 3.84
C VAL A 30 3.06 1.97 4.64
N ASP A 31 2.85 2.11 5.95
CA ASP A 31 3.77 2.86 6.81
C ASP A 31 5.14 2.18 6.88
N GLU A 32 5.17 0.85 7.00
CA GLU A 32 6.40 0.04 7.00
C GLU A 32 7.16 0.14 5.69
N VAL A 33 6.48 -0.04 4.56
CA VAL A 33 7.10 0.07 3.23
C VAL A 33 7.68 1.47 3.01
N CYS A 34 6.99 2.52 3.45
CA CYS A 34 7.52 3.88 3.33
C CYS A 34 8.78 4.12 4.17
N ALA A 35 8.87 3.50 5.34
CA ALA A 35 10.06 3.57 6.19
C ALA A 35 11.29 2.89 5.57
N LEU A 36 11.10 1.93 4.64
CA LEU A 36 12.19 1.27 3.91
C LEU A 36 12.89 2.19 2.89
N PHE A 37 12.30 3.34 2.57
CA PHE A 37 12.80 4.27 1.55
C PHE A 37 13.25 5.62 2.15
N PRO A 38 14.29 5.64 3.00
CA PRO A 38 14.87 6.90 3.43
C PRO A 38 15.54 7.60 2.24
N GLU A 39 15.61 8.93 2.30
CA GLU A 39 16.24 9.74 1.26
C GLU A 39 17.70 9.30 1.02
N GLY A 40 18.07 9.14 -0.25
CA GLY A 40 19.40 8.69 -0.68
C GLY A 40 19.58 7.16 -0.71
N ALA A 41 18.65 6.37 -0.18
CA ALA A 41 18.66 4.91 -0.28
C ALA A 41 18.59 4.44 -1.74
N VAL A 42 19.08 3.22 -2.00
CA VAL A 42 18.92 2.57 -3.30
C VAL A 42 17.49 2.07 -3.43
N ILE A 43 16.83 2.35 -4.56
CA ILE A 43 15.40 2.01 -4.77
C ILE A 43 15.14 0.50 -4.74
N GLY A 44 16.13 -0.31 -5.10
CA GLY A 44 16.03 -1.77 -5.08
C GLY A 44 14.98 -2.32 -6.06
N ASN A 45 14.48 -3.53 -5.78
CA ASN A 45 13.47 -4.20 -6.58
C ASN A 45 12.06 -3.93 -6.01
N LEU A 46 11.35 -2.98 -6.60
CA LEU A 46 10.00 -2.59 -6.16
C LEU A 46 9.00 -3.75 -6.20
N LYS A 47 9.17 -4.70 -7.14
CA LYS A 47 8.28 -5.85 -7.28
C LYS A 47 8.42 -6.83 -6.11
N GLU A 48 9.64 -7.00 -5.62
CA GLU A 48 9.91 -7.84 -4.44
C GLU A 48 9.28 -7.26 -3.17
N ILE A 49 9.25 -5.92 -3.04
CA ILE A 49 8.51 -5.28 -1.95
C ILE A 49 7.01 -5.50 -2.10
N GLU A 50 6.44 -5.37 -3.31
CA GLU A 50 5.02 -5.70 -3.53
C GLU A 50 4.68 -7.14 -3.14
N ASP A 51 5.56 -8.10 -3.43
CA ASP A 51 5.29 -9.52 -3.16
C ASP A 51 5.42 -9.88 -1.67
N ASN A 52 6.14 -9.07 -0.88
CA ASN A 52 6.35 -9.28 0.56
C ASN A 52 5.33 -8.55 1.45
N TYR A 53 4.57 -7.60 0.91
CA TYR A 53 3.61 -6.78 1.64
C TYR A 53 2.21 -6.87 1.02
N SER A 54 1.16 -6.59 1.79
CA SER A 54 -0.23 -6.67 1.30
C SER A 54 -0.64 -5.45 0.45
N LEU A 55 0.26 -4.94 -0.38
CA LEU A 55 0.08 -3.72 -1.17
C LEU A 55 0.09 -4.01 -2.67
N LYS A 56 -0.36 -3.04 -3.45
CA LYS A 56 -0.23 -3.06 -4.91
C LYS A 56 0.72 -1.99 -5.38
N LEU A 57 1.66 -2.38 -6.23
CA LEU A 57 2.58 -1.44 -6.85
C LEU A 57 1.91 -0.80 -8.07
N MET A 58 1.91 0.53 -8.11
CA MET A 58 1.52 1.33 -9.26
C MET A 58 2.73 2.11 -9.75
N GLY A 59 2.97 2.06 -11.06
CA GLY A 59 4.07 2.76 -11.72
C GLY A 59 5.15 1.81 -12.24
N PRO A 60 6.34 2.34 -12.60
CA PRO A 60 6.78 3.71 -12.33
C PRO A 60 6.16 4.77 -13.25
N PHE A 61 5.91 5.96 -12.71
CA PHE A 61 5.39 7.12 -13.43
C PHE A 61 6.46 8.22 -13.50
N ALA A 62 6.49 9.00 -14.59
CA ALA A 62 7.36 10.17 -14.67
C ALA A 62 6.80 11.30 -13.79
N VAL A 63 7.66 11.92 -12.97
CA VAL A 63 7.25 13.05 -12.12
C VAL A 63 7.26 14.33 -12.94
N ARG A 64 6.10 15.00 -13.00
CA ARG A 64 5.95 16.24 -13.77
C ARG A 64 6.93 17.30 -13.24
N ASN A 65 7.60 18.01 -14.16
CA ASN A 65 8.58 19.06 -13.87
C ASN A 65 9.86 18.60 -13.14
N LYS A 66 10.14 17.29 -13.07
CA LYS A 66 11.42 16.76 -12.57
C LYS A 66 11.99 15.77 -13.60
N SER A 67 13.03 16.17 -14.35
CA SER A 67 13.63 15.25 -15.34
C SER A 67 14.21 14.03 -14.64
N ASP A 68 14.11 12.88 -15.32
CA ASP A 68 14.71 11.60 -14.91
C ASP A 68 14.28 11.12 -13.51
N THR A 69 13.21 11.71 -12.98
CA THR A 69 12.62 11.35 -11.68
C THR A 69 11.37 10.53 -11.94
N GLN A 70 11.31 9.38 -11.28
CA GLN A 70 10.19 8.46 -11.35
C GLN A 70 9.53 8.37 -9.98
N GLU A 71 8.23 8.10 -9.97
CA GLU A 71 7.44 7.85 -8.77
C GLU A 71 6.85 6.44 -8.87
N ALA A 72 7.06 5.66 -7.81
CA ALA A 72 6.38 4.40 -7.57
C ALA A 72 5.41 4.59 -6.41
N VAL A 73 4.23 3.98 -6.49
CA VAL A 73 3.20 4.10 -5.45
C VAL A 73 2.82 2.71 -4.96
N PHE A 74 3.04 2.45 -3.66
CA PHE A 74 2.55 1.25 -2.99
C PHE A 74 1.19 1.56 -2.37
N CYS A 75 0.15 0.94 -2.90
CA CYS A 75 -1.24 1.26 -2.59
C CYS A 75 -1.90 0.17 -1.74
N ALA A 76 -2.62 0.59 -0.68
CA ALA A 76 -3.58 -0.26 0.00
C ALA A 76 -4.84 -0.41 -0.88
N SER A 77 -5.01 -1.59 -1.49
CA SER A 77 -6.10 -1.83 -2.43
C SER A 77 -7.48 -1.83 -1.78
N LEU A 78 -7.57 -2.21 -0.51
CA LEU A 78 -8.85 -2.23 0.22
C LEU A 78 -9.39 -0.82 0.50
N THR A 79 -8.52 0.19 0.49
CA THR A 79 -8.89 1.61 0.59
C THR A 79 -8.94 2.28 -0.79
N LEU A 80 -8.93 1.54 -1.90
CA LEU A 80 -8.85 2.13 -3.26
C LEU A 80 -7.68 3.11 -3.44
N CYS A 81 -6.54 2.84 -2.78
CA CYS A 81 -5.36 3.72 -2.76
C CYS A 81 -5.49 5.04 -1.98
N ASP A 82 -6.56 5.25 -1.21
CA ASP A 82 -6.67 6.40 -0.29
C ASP A 82 -5.51 6.44 0.69
N THR A 83 -5.03 5.27 1.14
CA THR A 83 -3.76 5.13 1.86
C THR A 83 -2.71 4.51 0.95
N SER A 84 -1.60 5.22 0.75
CA SER A 84 -0.50 4.76 -0.09
C SER A 84 0.84 5.33 0.35
N CYS A 85 1.93 4.65 -0.01
CA CYS A 85 3.27 5.21 0.08
C CYS A 85 3.73 5.60 -1.34
N SER A 86 4.01 6.87 -1.56
CA SER A 86 4.67 7.36 -2.76
C SER A 86 6.17 7.40 -2.54
N VAL A 87 6.94 6.86 -3.48
CA VAL A 87 8.40 6.85 -3.49
C VAL A 87 8.88 7.48 -4.78
N GLU A 88 9.39 8.71 -4.68
CA GLU A 88 10.12 9.36 -5.75
C GLU A 88 11.59 8.92 -5.73
N TYR A 89 12.13 8.62 -6.90
CA TYR A 89 13.54 8.28 -7.06
C TYR A 89 14.11 8.80 -8.38
N ARG A 90 15.41 9.07 -8.37
CA ARG A 90 16.17 9.55 -9.53
C ARG A 90 17.50 8.82 -9.57
N ASN A 91 17.88 8.34 -10.76
CA ASN A 91 19.13 7.58 -10.96
C ASN A 91 19.27 6.39 -9.98
N GLY A 92 18.16 5.68 -9.73
CA GLY A 92 18.12 4.51 -8.85
C GLY A 92 18.21 4.80 -7.34
N ARG A 93 18.16 6.08 -6.93
CA ARG A 93 18.16 6.49 -5.53
C ARG A 93 16.91 7.25 -5.16
N VAL A 94 16.39 6.96 -3.97
CA VAL A 94 15.22 7.62 -3.39
C VAL A 94 15.54 9.10 -3.19
N THR A 95 14.67 9.97 -3.69
CA THR A 95 14.73 11.41 -3.45
C THR A 95 13.68 11.85 -2.44
N LYS A 96 12.57 11.11 -2.34
CA LYS A 96 11.50 11.38 -1.36
C LYS A 96 10.65 10.13 -1.21
N ALA A 97 10.22 9.82 0.01
CA ALA A 97 9.14 8.89 0.24
C ALA A 97 8.12 9.54 1.19
N GLU A 98 6.82 9.39 0.91
CA GLU A 98 5.77 9.96 1.74
C GLU A 98 4.54 9.06 1.78
N VAL A 99 3.97 8.92 2.97
CA VAL A 99 2.65 8.31 3.14
C VAL A 99 1.59 9.34 2.77
N ARG A 100 0.70 8.99 1.83
CA ARG A 100 -0.47 9.76 1.45
C ARG A 100 -1.71 9.11 2.04
N ARG A 101 -2.55 9.94 2.67
CA ARG A 101 -3.86 9.58 3.23
C ARG A 101 -4.86 10.65 2.77
N LEU A 102 -5.85 10.26 1.97
CA LEU A 102 -6.92 11.15 1.49
C LEU A 102 -8.07 11.26 2.51
#